data_AF-A0A967RQ40-F1
#
_entry.id   AF-A0A967RQ40-F1
#
_cell.length_a   1.000
_cell.length_b   1.000
_cell.length_c   1.000
_cell.angle_alpha   90.00
_cell.angle_beta   90.00
_cell.angle_gamma   90.00
#
_symmetry.space_group_name_H-M   'P 1'
#
loop_
_entity.id
_entity.type
_entity.pdbx_description
1 polymer ?
#
loop_
_entity_poly.entity_id
_entity_poly.type
_entity_poly.pdbx_seq_one_letter_code
_entity_poly.pdbx_strand_id
1 'polypeptide(L)'
;MDGPDGPAAPYKLRSVMERREGAVPQVKMRVGQKVTQAVLMGTSKLLYFTGQIVDTPETDRGCRTKIMVKMDGDAEKLWKNWANGIHRVTCYGDITKELQHFCRFKQIEMINEAV
;
A
#
# COMPACT_ATOMS: atom_id res chain seq x y z
N MET A 1 0.93 6.46 9.35
CA MET A 1 0.32 7.44 8.42
C MET A 1 -0.63 8.29 9.24
N ASP A 2 -0.14 8.80 10.36
CA ASP A 2 -1.03 9.16 11.48
C ASP A 2 -1.32 10.68 11.46
N GLY A 3 -1.09 11.30 10.30
CA GLY A 3 -1.18 12.76 10.11
C GLY A 3 0.07 13.51 10.60
N PRO A 4 0.12 14.84 10.36
CA PRO A 4 1.20 15.70 10.82
C PRO A 4 1.22 15.87 12.34
N ASP A 5 0.06 15.79 12.99
CA ASP A 5 -0.08 15.89 14.46
C ASP A 5 0.09 14.53 15.17
N GLY A 6 0.24 13.46 14.40
CA GLY A 6 0.48 12.11 14.91
C GLY A 6 1.93 11.88 15.34
N PRO A 7 2.18 10.83 16.13
CA PRO A 7 3.55 10.46 16.47
C PRO A 7 4.36 10.11 15.22
N ALA A 8 5.64 10.51 15.22
CA ALA A 8 6.56 10.13 14.16
C ALA A 8 6.72 8.61 14.10
N ALA A 9 6.70 8.04 12.89
CA ALA A 9 7.00 6.64 12.71
C ALA A 9 8.49 6.37 13.02
N PRO A 10 8.85 5.23 13.63
CA PRO A 10 10.25 4.87 13.80
C PRO A 10 10.93 4.69 12.44
N TYR A 11 12.14 5.21 12.29
CA TYR A 11 12.93 5.09 11.08
C TYR A 11 14.43 5.09 11.38
N LYS A 12 15.22 4.71 10.38
CA LYS A 12 16.67 4.95 10.35
C LYS A 12 17.08 5.65 9.06
N LEU A 13 18.11 6.47 9.11
CA LEU A 13 18.67 7.12 7.92
C LEU A 13 19.62 6.17 7.20
N ARG A 14 19.51 6.10 5.88
CA ARG A 14 20.40 5.30 5.01
C ARG A 14 20.66 6.07 3.71
N SER A 15 21.61 5.59 2.91
CA SER A 15 21.76 6.05 1.53
C SER A 15 20.70 5.46 0.62
N VAL A 16 20.44 6.12 -0.52
CA VAL A 16 19.58 5.60 -1.60
C VAL A 16 20.12 4.22 -2.02
N MET A 17 19.25 3.21 -2.14
CA MET A 17 19.72 1.84 -2.34
C MET A 17 20.46 1.66 -3.68
N GLU A 18 19.88 2.21 -4.75
CA GLU A 18 20.35 2.04 -6.12
C GLU A 18 21.70 2.75 -6.35
N ARG A 19 21.87 3.94 -5.76
CA ARG A 19 23.05 4.80 -5.99
C ARG A 19 24.08 4.73 -4.87
N ARG A 20 23.69 4.26 -3.69
CA ARG A 20 24.51 4.22 -2.46
C ARG A 20 25.01 5.58 -1.98
N GLU A 21 24.37 6.66 -2.43
CA GLU A 21 24.66 8.05 -2.05
C GLU A 21 23.42 8.74 -1.44
N GLY A 22 23.60 9.95 -0.92
CA GLY A 22 22.54 10.76 -0.31
C GLY A 22 22.01 10.21 1.02
N ALA A 23 20.90 10.79 1.49
CA ALA A 23 20.23 10.39 2.73
C ALA A 23 18.72 10.22 2.49
N VAL A 24 18.19 9.07 2.86
CA VAL A 24 16.76 8.72 2.80
C VAL A 24 16.33 8.02 4.09
N PRO A 25 15.08 8.22 4.54
CA PRO A 25 14.52 7.46 5.65
C PRO A 25 14.15 6.04 5.19
N GLN A 26 14.57 5.05 5.98
CA GLN A 26 14.00 3.72 5.99
C GLN A 26 12.98 3.67 7.13
N VAL A 27 11.70 3.84 6.81
CA VAL A 27 10.60 3.86 7.79
C VAL A 27 10.21 2.44 8.15
N LYS A 28 10.07 2.16 9.45
CA LYS A 28 9.54 0.90 9.97
C LYS A 28 8.05 1.04 10.20
N MET A 29 7.26 0.64 9.20
CA MET A 29 5.81 0.61 9.29
C MET A 29 5.32 -0.39 10.35
N ARG A 30 4.09 -0.22 10.83
CA ARG A 30 3.54 -0.98 11.96
C ARG A 30 3.15 -2.39 11.53
N VAL A 31 3.87 -3.41 11.99
CA VAL A 31 3.47 -4.81 11.82
C VAL A 31 2.15 -5.06 12.57
N GLY A 32 1.26 -5.85 11.98
CA GLY A 32 -0.11 -6.08 12.46
C GLY A 32 -1.12 -5.04 11.97
N GLN A 33 -0.67 -3.94 11.37
CA GLN A 33 -1.56 -2.90 10.84
C GLN A 33 -2.32 -3.41 9.61
N LYS A 34 -3.64 -3.32 9.63
CA LYS A 34 -4.46 -3.49 8.42
C LYS A 34 -4.15 -2.38 7.43
N VAL A 35 -4.16 -2.71 6.15
CA VAL A 35 -3.87 -1.80 5.04
C VAL A 35 -4.81 -2.04 3.87
N THR A 36 -5.10 -0.96 3.16
CA THR A 36 -5.76 -0.99 1.85
C THR A 36 -4.74 -0.58 0.78
N GLN A 37 -4.72 -1.32 -0.31
CA GLN A 37 -3.93 -1.06 -1.50
C GLN A 37 -4.88 -0.70 -2.63
N ALA A 38 -4.72 0.48 -3.23
CA ALA A 38 -5.66 0.93 -4.26
C ALA A 38 -4.97 1.67 -5.42
N VAL A 39 -5.58 1.62 -6.60
CA VAL A 39 -5.23 2.42 -7.77
C VAL A 39 -6.49 2.87 -8.48
N LEU A 40 -6.55 4.15 -8.83
CA LEU A 40 -7.59 4.69 -9.71
C LEU A 40 -7.10 4.56 -11.15
N MET A 41 -7.76 3.70 -11.93
CA MET A 41 -7.51 3.56 -13.35
C MET A 41 -8.31 4.62 -14.12
N GLY A 42 -7.60 5.57 -14.72
CA GLY A 42 -8.24 6.72 -15.36
C GLY A 42 -9.08 7.51 -14.36
N THR A 43 -10.37 7.66 -14.66
CA THR A 43 -11.31 8.43 -13.81
C THR A 43 -12.55 7.65 -13.40
N SER A 44 -12.69 6.38 -13.82
CA SER A 44 -13.95 5.64 -13.72
C SER A 44 -13.86 4.29 -13.01
N LYS A 45 -12.66 3.77 -12.73
CA LYS A 45 -12.48 2.45 -12.11
C LYS A 45 -11.42 2.48 -11.01
N LEU A 46 -11.82 2.11 -9.79
CA LEU A 46 -10.94 1.93 -8.64
C LEU A 46 -10.71 0.44 -8.42
N LEU A 47 -9.47 0.00 -8.58
CA LEU A 47 -9.05 -1.35 -8.23
C LEU A 47 -8.42 -1.34 -6.83
N TYR A 48 -8.75 -2.32 -6.00
CA TYR A 48 -8.20 -2.39 -4.66
C TYR A 48 -8.10 -3.84 -4.13
N PHE A 49 -7.34 -3.99 -3.05
CA PHE A 49 -7.40 -5.15 -2.16
C PHE A 49 -6.96 -4.73 -0.75
N THR A 50 -7.26 -5.54 0.25
CA THR A 50 -6.87 -5.29 1.65
C THR A 50 -5.86 -6.33 2.12
N GLY A 51 -5.26 -6.08 3.28
CA GLY A 51 -4.36 -7.03 3.91
C GLY A 51 -3.86 -6.53 5.25
N GLN A 52 -2.92 -7.27 5.81
CA GLN A 52 -2.22 -6.91 7.04
C GLN A 52 -0.71 -6.88 6.79
N ILE A 53 -0.03 -5.85 7.30
CA ILE A 53 1.43 -5.83 7.32
C ILE A 53 1.92 -6.94 8.25
N VAL A 54 2.69 -7.88 7.73
CA VAL A 54 3.28 -8.98 8.50
C VAL A 54 4.77 -8.79 8.76
N ASP A 55 5.44 -7.94 7.97
CA ASP A 55 6.85 -7.64 8.15
C ASP A 55 7.24 -6.29 7.52
N THR A 56 8.40 -5.77 7.92
CA THR A 56 9.09 -4.61 7.32
C THR A 56 10.50 -5.03 6.93
N PRO A 57 10.65 -5.78 5.82
CA PRO A 57 11.89 -6.48 5.53
C PRO A 57 13.04 -5.53 5.23
N GLU A 58 14.19 -5.78 5.85
CA GLU A 58 15.41 -5.02 5.65
C GLU A 58 16.38 -5.75 4.72
N THR A 59 16.14 -5.64 3.42
CA THR A 59 16.99 -6.26 2.39
C THR A 59 17.67 -5.21 1.54
N ASP A 60 18.84 -5.55 1.00
CA ASP A 60 19.58 -4.75 0.02
C ASP A 60 19.06 -4.96 -1.42
N ARG A 61 17.76 -5.14 -1.59
CA ARG A 61 17.08 -5.23 -2.89
C ARG A 61 15.99 -4.17 -2.97
N GLY A 62 15.98 -3.31 -3.98
CA GLY A 62 14.96 -2.25 -4.15
C GLY A 62 14.91 -1.21 -3.02
N CYS A 63 13.84 -0.40 -3.00
CA CYS A 63 13.68 0.76 -2.11
C CYS A 63 13.93 0.47 -0.62
N ARG A 64 14.39 1.47 0.14
CA ARG A 64 14.71 1.30 1.57
C ARG A 64 13.50 0.98 2.44
N THR A 65 12.41 1.74 2.29
CA THR A 65 11.16 1.51 3.02
C THR A 65 10.35 0.44 2.31
N LYS A 66 10.03 -0.65 3.03
CA LYS A 66 9.30 -1.80 2.52
C LYS A 66 8.31 -2.31 3.55
N ILE A 67 7.23 -2.91 3.06
CA ILE A 67 6.28 -3.69 3.85
C ILE A 67 6.03 -5.02 3.16
N MET A 68 5.88 -6.08 3.94
CA MET A 68 5.31 -7.34 3.49
C MET A 68 3.86 -7.39 3.94
N VAL A 69 2.95 -7.63 3.01
CA VAL A 69 1.51 -7.66 3.28
C VAL A 69 0.99 -9.06 3.05
N LYS A 70 0.41 -9.67 4.09
CA LYS A 70 -0.49 -10.80 3.93
C LYS A 70 -1.84 -10.24 3.48
N MET A 71 -2.14 -10.39 2.20
CA MET A 71 -3.38 -9.87 1.64
C MET A 71 -4.59 -10.73 2.05
N ASP A 72 -5.77 -10.12 2.06
CA ASP A 72 -7.05 -10.80 2.26
C ASP A 72 -7.59 -11.23 0.88
N GLY A 73 -7.97 -12.52 0.73
CA GLY A 73 -8.44 -13.08 -0.54
C GLY A 73 -7.50 -14.14 -1.13
N ASP A 74 -7.48 -14.25 -2.46
CA ASP A 74 -6.73 -15.25 -3.22
C ASP A 74 -5.59 -14.60 -4.04
N ALA A 75 -4.37 -15.12 -3.87
CA ALA A 75 -3.15 -14.53 -4.44
C ALA A 75 -3.05 -14.73 -5.94
N GLU A 76 -3.55 -15.87 -6.41
CA GLU A 76 -3.56 -16.20 -7.83
C GLU A 76 -4.61 -15.36 -8.55
N LYS A 77 -5.79 -15.14 -7.94
CA LYS A 77 -6.80 -14.21 -8.47
C LYS A 77 -6.25 -12.79 -8.55
N LEU A 78 -5.68 -12.27 -7.47
CA LEU A 78 -5.07 -10.94 -7.47
C LEU A 78 -4.01 -10.82 -8.57
N TRP A 79 -3.15 -11.83 -8.72
CA TRP A 79 -2.11 -11.83 -9.76
C TRP A 79 -2.70 -11.84 -11.17
N LYS A 80 -3.72 -12.66 -11.44
CA LYS A 80 -4.41 -12.73 -12.74
C LYS A 80 -5.16 -11.44 -13.07
N ASN A 81 -5.70 -10.77 -12.06
CA ASN A 81 -6.46 -9.53 -12.20
C ASN A 81 -5.57 -8.29 -12.17
N TRP A 82 -4.28 -8.42 -11.81
CA TRP A 82 -3.39 -7.28 -11.63
C TRP A 82 -3.23 -6.47 -12.92
N ALA A 83 -3.74 -5.24 -12.88
CA ALA A 83 -3.70 -4.33 -14.02
C ALA A 83 -3.09 -2.96 -13.63
N ASN A 84 -2.85 -2.14 -14.66
CA ASN A 84 -2.50 -0.72 -14.52
C ASN A 84 -1.14 -0.42 -13.88
N GLY A 85 -0.15 -1.26 -14.17
CA GLY A 85 1.23 -1.06 -13.72
C GLY A 85 1.46 -1.45 -12.26
N ILE A 86 2.58 -0.99 -11.70
CA ILE A 86 3.01 -1.38 -10.34
C ILE A 86 2.76 -0.29 -9.29
N HIS A 87 2.30 0.89 -9.70
CA HIS A 87 2.04 2.00 -8.79
C HIS A 87 0.66 1.89 -8.16
N ARG A 88 0.65 1.78 -6.83
CA ARG A 88 -0.56 1.78 -6.00
C ARG A 88 -0.33 2.65 -4.78
N VAL A 89 -1.41 3.15 -4.21
CA VAL A 89 -1.40 3.85 -2.93
C VAL A 89 -1.70 2.84 -1.82
N THR A 90 -0.81 2.77 -0.84
CA THR A 90 -1.06 2.03 0.41
C THR A 90 -1.53 3.00 1.48
N CYS A 91 -2.66 2.68 2.11
CA CYS A 91 -3.16 3.40 3.28
C CYS A 91 -3.20 2.48 4.51
N TYR A 92 -2.98 3.04 5.70
CA TYR A 92 -3.31 2.35 6.96
C TYR A 92 -4.81 2.30 7.17
N GLY A 93 -5.26 1.15 7.66
CA GLY A 93 -6.67 0.83 7.88
C GLY A 93 -7.23 -0.02 6.74
N ASP A 94 -8.32 -0.71 7.04
CA ASP A 94 -9.24 -1.18 6.01
C ASP A 94 -10.24 -0.05 5.76
N ILE A 95 -10.03 0.69 4.67
CA ILE A 95 -10.88 1.82 4.28
C ILE A 95 -11.89 1.45 3.20
N THR A 96 -12.24 0.16 3.09
CA THR A 96 -13.13 -0.35 2.04
C THR A 96 -14.48 0.36 2.06
N LYS A 97 -15.04 0.61 3.25
CA LYS A 97 -16.34 1.26 3.40
C LYS A 97 -16.32 2.72 2.93
N GLU A 98 -15.25 3.44 3.25
CA GLU A 98 -15.04 4.83 2.84
C GLU A 98 -14.82 4.93 1.33
N LEU A 99 -14.03 4.01 0.76
CA LEU A 99 -13.85 3.90 -0.69
C LEU A 99 -15.18 3.58 -1.39
N GLN A 100 -15.99 2.68 -0.85
CA GLN A 100 -17.32 2.38 -1.38
C GLN A 100 -18.23 3.63 -1.40
N HIS A 101 -18.24 4.41 -0.32
CA HIS A 101 -18.99 5.67 -0.28
C HIS A 101 -18.48 6.66 -1.34
N PHE A 102 -17.15 6.85 -1.43
CA PHE A 102 -16.53 7.72 -2.42
C PHE A 102 -16.89 7.30 -3.85
N CYS A 103 -16.68 6.03 -4.18
CA CYS A 103 -16.96 5.47 -5.50
C CYS A 103 -18.44 5.58 -5.86
N ARG A 104 -19.35 5.32 -4.92
CA ARG A 104 -20.79 5.53 -5.12
C ARG A 104 -21.13 6.98 -5.47
N PHE A 105 -20.61 7.96 -4.72
CA PHE A 105 -20.90 9.38 -4.97
C PHE A 105 -20.23 9.92 -6.23
N LYS A 106 -19.09 9.36 -6.61
CA LYS A 106 -18.36 9.74 -7.82
C LYS A 106 -18.73 8.91 -9.05
N GLN A 107 -19.64 7.95 -8.90
CA GLN A 107 -20.03 7.02 -9.97
C GLN A 107 -18.82 6.28 -10.57
N ILE A 108 -17.89 5.88 -9.71
CA ILE A 108 -16.69 5.11 -10.05
C ILE A 108 -16.98 3.63 -9.74
N GLU A 109 -16.66 2.75 -10.68
CA GLU A 109 -16.71 1.30 -10.47
C GLU A 109 -15.61 0.90 -9.48
N MET A 110 -15.94 0.13 -8.45
CA MET A 110 -14.97 -0.33 -7.46
C MET A 110 -14.88 -1.85 -7.50
N ILE A 111 -13.66 -2.38 -7.67
CA ILE A 111 -13.41 -3.82 -7.86
C ILE A 111 -12.35 -4.27 -6.85
N ASN A 112 -12.68 -5.29 -6.07
CA ASN A 112 -11.68 -6.00 -5.27
C ASN A 112 -11.02 -7.06 -6.16
N GLU A 113 -9.73 -6.90 -6.45
CA GLU A 113 -9.02 -7.79 -7.38
C GLU A 113 -8.68 -9.16 -6.76
N ALA A 114 -8.77 -9.29 -5.44
CA ALA A 114 -8.35 -10.49 -4.71
C ALA A 114 -9.50 -11.50 -4.45
N VAL A 115 -10.73 -11.23 -4.90
CA VAL A 115 -11.91 -12.10 -4.70
C VAL A 115 -12.58 -12.51 -5.98
#